data_AF-A0A1B9S3F8-F1
#
_entry.id   AF-A0A1B9S3F8-F1
#
_cell.length_a   1.000
_cell.length_b   1.000
_cell.length_c   1.000
_cell.angle_alpha   90.00
_cell.angle_beta   90.00
_cell.angle_gamma   90.00
#
_symmetry.space_group_name_H-M   'P 1'
#
loop_
_entity.id
_entity.type
_entity.pdbx_description
1 polymer ?
#
loop_
_entity_poly.entity_id
_entity_poly.type
_entity_poly.pdbx_seq_one_letter_code
_entity_poly.pdbx_strand_id
1 'polypeptide(L)'
;MTSKLLSVAAAALLTLCSTTAVFAQAAAPSTTTPAAATTPSASAPSAAMPSKADIKTARQACQQDATGQGLKGQARKDSVKTCLQQKYPVLAKRQTCHDQGTAKGLEKKALHAFVKQCIAAG
;
A
#
# COMPACT_ATOMS: atom_id res chain seq x y z
N MET A 1 -51.07 -4.45 10.23
CA MET A 1 -51.45 -5.71 9.55
C MET A 1 -50.17 -6.33 8.99
N THR A 2 -49.45 -7.14 9.76
CA THR A 2 -49.47 -8.63 9.73
C THR A 2 -49.12 -9.16 8.32
N SER A 3 -47.98 -9.83 8.10
CA SER A 3 -47.72 -11.15 8.69
C SER A 3 -46.27 -11.68 8.53
N LYS A 4 -45.77 -12.24 9.64
CA LYS A 4 -45.13 -13.57 9.84
C LYS A 4 -43.80 -13.85 9.12
N LEU A 5 -42.67 -13.90 9.84
CA LEU A 5 -42.17 -15.00 10.71
C LEU A 5 -42.08 -16.36 10.00
N LEU A 6 -40.86 -16.78 9.69
CA LEU A 6 -40.41 -18.18 9.78
C LEU A 6 -38.93 -18.21 10.20
N SER A 7 -38.73 -18.37 11.50
CA SER A 7 -37.51 -18.83 12.16
C SER A 7 -37.43 -20.36 12.08
N VAL A 8 -36.23 -20.95 11.88
CA VAL A 8 -35.71 -22.22 12.48
C VAL A 8 -34.19 -22.25 12.16
N ALA A 9 -33.24 -21.91 13.03
CA ALA A 9 -32.71 -22.61 14.20
C ALA A 9 -32.13 -24.02 13.92
N ALA A 10 -30.80 -24.14 13.83
CA ALA A 10 -30.10 -25.38 14.16
C ALA A 10 -28.67 -25.08 14.63
N ALA A 11 -28.50 -25.04 15.94
CA ALA A 11 -27.22 -25.16 16.61
C ALA A 11 -26.78 -26.63 16.59
N ALA A 12 -25.50 -26.89 16.35
CA ALA A 12 -24.84 -28.12 16.81
C ALA A 12 -23.34 -27.86 17.00
N LEU A 13 -22.94 -27.90 18.27
CA LEU A 13 -21.57 -27.98 18.77
C LEU A 13 -20.88 -29.26 18.26
N LEU A 14 -19.55 -29.19 18.03
CA LEU A 14 -18.65 -30.33 18.20
C LEU A 14 -17.22 -29.83 18.49
N THR A 15 -16.99 -29.66 19.78
CA THR A 15 -15.70 -29.79 20.46
C THR A 15 -14.92 -31.01 19.97
N LEU A 16 -13.70 -30.82 19.48
CA LEU A 16 -12.67 -31.86 19.51
C LEU A 16 -11.38 -31.29 20.10
N CYS A 17 -11.15 -31.62 21.37
CA CYS A 17 -9.84 -31.61 21.99
C CYS A 17 -8.94 -32.62 21.28
N SER A 18 -7.67 -32.27 21.06
CA SER A 18 -6.59 -33.24 20.94
C SER A 18 -5.33 -32.60 21.51
N THR A 19 -5.00 -33.04 22.71
CA THR A 19 -3.80 -32.73 23.46
C THR A 19 -2.62 -33.55 22.96
N THR A 20 -1.48 -32.87 22.82
CA THR A 20 -0.09 -33.29 23.04
C THR A 20 0.52 -34.42 22.20
N ALA A 21 1.53 -34.06 21.41
CA ALA A 21 2.73 -34.87 21.24
C ALA A 21 3.98 -33.98 21.34
N VAL A 22 4.95 -34.53 22.06
CA VAL A 22 6.19 -33.95 22.56
C VAL A 22 7.20 -33.66 21.44
N PHE A 23 7.99 -32.60 21.56
CA PHE A 23 9.39 -32.63 21.12
C PHE A 23 10.23 -31.71 22.01
N ALA A 24 10.83 -32.32 23.03
CA ALA A 24 12.00 -31.77 23.68
C ALA A 24 13.16 -31.87 22.69
N GLN A 25 13.67 -30.72 22.22
CA GLN A 25 14.97 -30.66 21.58
C GLN A 25 15.80 -29.63 22.33
N ALA A 26 16.59 -30.15 23.26
CA ALA A 26 17.70 -29.44 23.86
C ALA A 26 18.87 -29.42 22.87
N ALA A 27 19.25 -28.24 22.41
CA ALA A 27 20.59 -27.91 21.96
C ALA A 27 20.82 -26.41 22.17
N ALA A 28 21.99 -26.10 22.72
CA ALA A 28 22.33 -24.86 23.39
C ALA A 28 22.84 -23.75 22.42
N PRO A 29 23.46 -22.69 22.94
CA PRO A 29 23.12 -21.29 22.70
C PRO A 29 23.72 -20.71 21.41
N SER A 30 23.03 -19.79 20.77
CA SER A 30 23.65 -18.83 19.86
C SER A 30 23.42 -17.43 20.40
N THR A 31 24.47 -16.95 21.06
CA THR A 31 24.96 -15.57 20.99
C THR A 31 23.90 -14.48 20.85
N THR A 32 23.62 -13.84 21.98
CA THR A 32 23.21 -12.45 22.07
C THR A 32 24.20 -11.53 21.34
N THR A 33 23.66 -10.43 20.81
CA THR A 33 24.29 -9.22 20.21
C THR A 33 24.08 -9.14 18.69
N PRO A 34 23.47 -8.07 18.13
CA PRO A 34 23.51 -6.68 18.60
C PRO A 34 22.15 -5.98 18.74
N ALA A 35 21.92 -5.41 19.93
CA ALA A 35 21.06 -4.23 20.09
C ALA A 35 21.97 -2.99 20.09
N ALA A 36 22.31 -2.50 18.90
CA ALA A 36 22.77 -1.14 18.71
C ALA A 36 21.77 -0.49 17.76
N ALA A 37 21.06 0.48 18.30
CA ALA A 37 19.94 1.18 17.70
C ALA A 37 20.27 1.67 16.29
N THR A 38 19.56 1.13 15.30
CA THR A 38 19.20 1.92 14.13
C THR A 38 17.88 2.60 14.47
N THR A 39 17.98 3.79 15.05
CA THR A 39 16.98 4.82 14.78
C THR A 39 16.87 4.90 13.25
N PRO A 40 15.69 4.64 12.63
CA PRO A 40 15.49 5.13 11.29
C PRO A 40 15.50 6.65 11.42
N SER A 41 16.67 7.22 11.20
CA SER A 41 16.82 8.62 10.84
C SER A 41 15.87 8.81 9.66
N ALA A 42 14.71 9.39 9.95
CA ALA A 42 13.80 9.91 8.97
C ALA A 42 14.52 11.09 8.31
N SER A 43 15.46 10.77 7.44
CA SER A 43 15.93 11.69 6.41
C SER A 43 14.71 11.95 5.56
N ALA A 44 14.04 13.06 5.86
CA ALA A 44 12.98 13.61 5.04
C ALA A 44 13.40 13.50 3.57
N PRO A 45 12.55 12.97 2.66
CA PRO A 45 12.92 12.85 1.27
C PRO A 45 13.21 14.26 0.75
N SER A 46 14.51 14.51 0.53
CA SER A 46 15.06 15.69 -0.10
C SER A 46 14.32 15.96 -1.42
N ALA A 47 14.20 17.23 -1.78
CA ALA A 47 13.50 17.76 -2.96
C ALA A 47 14.03 17.29 -4.34
N ALA A 48 14.78 16.18 -4.40
CA ALA A 48 15.16 15.50 -5.62
C ALA A 48 14.00 14.62 -6.13
N MET A 49 13.89 14.46 -7.44
CA MET A 49 12.92 13.51 -8.02
C MET A 49 13.15 12.11 -7.42
N PRO A 50 12.12 11.47 -6.88
CA PRO A 50 12.26 10.14 -6.31
C PRO A 50 12.69 9.15 -7.39
N SER A 51 13.61 8.25 -7.05
CA SER A 51 14.01 7.20 -7.96
C SER A 51 12.86 6.22 -8.20
N LYS A 52 12.97 5.42 -9.25
CA LYS A 52 11.97 4.37 -9.52
C LYS A 52 11.88 3.34 -8.40
N ALA A 53 12.99 3.10 -7.69
CA ALA A 53 13.02 2.22 -6.51
C ALA A 53 12.24 2.85 -5.35
N ASP A 54 12.46 4.13 -5.06
CA ASP A 54 11.76 4.85 -3.98
C ASP A 54 10.25 4.86 -4.20
N ILE A 55 9.82 5.15 -5.44
CA ILE A 55 8.41 5.10 -5.84
C ILE A 55 7.80 3.72 -5.62
N LYS A 56 8.56 2.65 -5.91
CA LYS A 56 8.10 1.27 -5.73
C LYS A 56 7.93 0.95 -4.24
N THR A 57 8.93 1.27 -3.43
CA THR A 57 8.91 1.07 -1.98
C THR A 57 7.76 1.85 -1.33
N ALA A 58 7.62 3.13 -1.65
CA ALA A 58 6.53 3.94 -1.13
C ALA A 58 5.15 3.45 -1.59
N ARG A 59 5.03 2.93 -2.83
CA ARG A 59 3.78 2.35 -3.31
C ARG A 59 3.40 1.11 -2.50
N GLN A 60 4.38 0.25 -2.17
CA GLN A 60 4.14 -0.92 -1.33
C GLN A 60 3.69 -0.50 0.07
N ALA A 61 4.35 0.48 0.69
CA ALA A 61 3.92 1.04 1.98
C ALA A 61 2.47 1.57 1.91
N CYS A 62 2.16 2.43 0.93
CA CYS A 62 0.80 2.95 0.75
C CYS A 62 -0.24 1.85 0.49
N GLN A 63 0.13 0.74 -0.16
CA GLN A 63 -0.76 -0.41 -0.37
C GLN A 63 -1.04 -1.16 0.93
N GLN A 64 -0.04 -1.30 1.79
CA GLN A 64 -0.22 -1.89 3.12
C GLN A 64 -1.12 -1.00 3.99
N ASP A 65 -0.89 0.31 3.97
CA ASP A 65 -1.72 1.27 4.70
C ASP A 65 -3.20 1.20 4.26
N ALA A 66 -3.44 1.18 2.94
CA ALA A 66 -4.80 1.06 2.41
C ALA A 66 -5.45 -0.29 2.74
N THR A 67 -4.65 -1.37 2.81
CA THR A 67 -5.13 -2.71 3.20
C THR A 67 -5.43 -2.78 4.69
N GLY A 68 -4.60 -2.17 5.54
CA GLY A 68 -4.83 -2.05 6.98
C GLY A 68 -6.08 -1.23 7.32
N GLN A 69 -6.42 -0.26 6.47
CA GLN A 69 -7.70 0.47 6.53
C GLN A 69 -8.90 -0.32 6.00
N GLY A 70 -8.71 -1.56 5.56
CA GLY A 70 -9.77 -2.41 5.00
C GLY A 70 -10.28 -1.98 3.63
N LEU A 71 -9.61 -1.05 2.95
CA LEU A 71 -10.04 -0.54 1.65
C LEU A 71 -9.85 -1.60 0.56
N LYS A 72 -10.86 -1.74 -0.30
CA LYS A 72 -10.87 -2.70 -1.42
C LYS A 72 -11.23 -2.01 -2.74
N GLY A 73 -10.97 -2.70 -3.85
CA GLY A 73 -11.36 -2.25 -5.18
C GLY A 73 -10.82 -0.85 -5.53
N GLN A 74 -11.71 0.03 -5.98
CA GLN A 74 -11.37 1.39 -6.41
C GLN A 74 -10.91 2.26 -5.24
N ALA A 75 -11.58 2.19 -4.09
CA ALA A 75 -11.22 2.96 -2.89
C ALA A 75 -9.76 2.70 -2.44
N ARG A 76 -9.29 1.45 -2.55
CA ARG A 76 -7.89 1.11 -2.28
C ARG A 76 -6.93 1.80 -3.25
N LYS A 77 -7.26 1.82 -4.55
CA LYS A 77 -6.42 2.45 -5.58
C LYS A 77 -6.33 3.96 -5.36
N ASP A 78 -7.45 4.58 -5.02
CA ASP A 78 -7.51 6.03 -4.78
C ASP A 78 -6.73 6.40 -3.51
N SER A 79 -6.86 5.63 -2.43
CA SER A 79 -6.05 5.83 -1.22
C SER A 79 -4.54 5.67 -1.48
N VAL A 80 -4.12 4.66 -2.24
CA VAL A 80 -2.72 4.50 -2.65
C VAL A 80 -2.23 5.67 -3.51
N LYS A 81 -3.07 6.15 -4.45
CA LYS A 81 -2.75 7.30 -5.30
C LYS A 81 -2.55 8.55 -4.44
N THR A 82 -3.49 8.85 -3.55
CA THR A 82 -3.41 9.99 -2.63
C THR A 82 -2.19 9.88 -1.74
N CYS A 83 -1.93 8.73 -1.13
CA CYS A 83 -0.75 8.49 -0.30
C CYS A 83 0.56 8.79 -1.06
N LEU A 84 0.70 8.29 -2.29
CA LEU A 84 1.87 8.57 -3.13
C LEU A 84 2.00 10.04 -3.52
N GLN A 85 0.90 10.72 -3.80
CA GLN A 85 0.89 12.15 -4.15
C GLN A 85 1.25 13.03 -2.95
N GLN A 86 0.83 12.66 -1.74
CA GLN A 86 1.23 13.33 -0.51
C GLN A 86 2.73 13.14 -0.22
N LYS A 87 3.26 11.93 -0.45
CA LYS A 87 4.70 11.65 -0.29
C LYS A 87 5.56 12.32 -1.36
N TYR A 88 5.06 12.37 -2.60
CA TYR A 88 5.78 12.89 -3.77
C TYR A 88 4.87 13.80 -4.59
N PRO A 89 4.82 15.11 -4.28
CA PRO A 89 3.96 16.06 -4.99
C PRO A 89 4.29 16.17 -6.49
N VAL A 90 5.53 15.84 -6.89
CA VAL A 90 5.92 15.73 -8.31
C VAL A 90 5.09 14.70 -9.08
N LEU A 91 4.56 13.66 -8.43
CA LEU A 91 3.67 12.68 -9.06
C LEU A 91 2.28 13.27 -9.31
N ALA A 92 1.80 14.17 -8.45
CA ALA A 92 0.57 14.91 -8.69
C ALA A 92 0.72 15.82 -9.92
N LYS A 93 1.83 16.58 -10.00
CA LYS A 93 2.16 17.37 -11.19
C LYS A 93 2.21 16.52 -12.46
N ARG A 94 2.89 15.36 -12.42
CA ARG A 94 2.94 14.41 -13.55
C ARG A 94 1.55 13.95 -13.99
N GLN A 95 0.65 13.66 -13.04
CA GLN A 95 -0.72 13.26 -13.36
C GLN A 95 -1.46 14.40 -14.05
N THR A 96 -1.39 15.62 -13.52
CA THR A 96 -2.03 16.79 -14.15
C THR A 96 -1.50 17.04 -15.57
N CYS A 97 -0.19 16.93 -15.78
CA CYS A 97 0.40 17.02 -17.12
C CYS A 97 -0.08 15.90 -18.06
N HIS A 98 -0.26 14.68 -17.53
CA HIS A 98 -0.79 13.59 -18.32
C HIS A 98 -2.23 13.87 -18.73
N ASP A 99 -3.08 14.29 -17.80
CA ASP A 99 -4.49 14.58 -18.06
C ASP A 99 -4.66 15.72 -19.08
N GLN A 100 -3.81 16.76 -19.01
CA GLN A 100 -3.76 17.82 -20.03
C GLN A 100 -3.36 17.30 -21.41
N GLY A 101 -2.37 16.41 -21.49
CA GLY A 101 -1.95 15.84 -22.76
C GLY A 101 -3.01 14.91 -23.36
N THR A 102 -3.70 14.14 -22.51
CA THR A 102 -4.84 13.32 -22.93
C THR A 102 -6.01 14.17 -23.41
N ALA A 103 -6.33 15.26 -22.71
CA ALA A 103 -7.37 16.22 -23.13
C ALA A 103 -7.05 16.88 -24.49
N LYS A 104 -5.76 17.00 -24.83
CA LYS A 104 -5.28 17.46 -26.14
C LYS A 104 -5.29 16.38 -27.23
N GLY A 105 -5.74 15.16 -26.92
CA GLY A 105 -5.75 14.05 -27.87
C GLY A 105 -4.35 13.59 -28.31
N LEU A 106 -3.33 13.79 -27.46
CA LEU A 106 -1.97 13.42 -27.81
C LEU A 106 -1.79 11.90 -27.83
N GLU A 107 -1.27 11.40 -28.94
CA GLU A 107 -0.83 10.02 -29.10
C GLU A 107 0.30 9.66 -28.12
N LYS A 108 0.45 8.37 -27.77
CA LYS A 108 1.36 7.87 -26.72
C LYS A 108 2.76 8.51 -26.68
N LYS A 109 3.44 8.63 -27.83
CA LYS A 109 4.79 9.23 -27.92
C LYS A 109 4.75 10.74 -27.67
N ALA A 110 3.78 11.44 -28.27
CA ALA A 110 3.58 12.87 -28.11
C ALA A 110 3.13 13.21 -26.67
N LEU A 111 2.25 12.41 -26.08
CA LEU A 111 1.83 12.51 -24.68
C LEU A 111 3.01 12.39 -23.74
N HIS A 112 3.89 11.40 -23.94
CA HIS A 112 5.08 11.25 -23.09
C HIS A 112 6.04 12.44 -23.19
N ALA A 113 6.27 12.96 -24.41
CA ALA A 113 7.07 14.16 -24.61
C ALA A 113 6.44 15.38 -23.93
N PHE A 114 5.13 15.56 -24.09
CA PHE A 114 4.37 16.64 -23.47
C PHE A 114 4.45 16.57 -21.94
N VAL A 115 4.24 15.40 -21.34
CA VAL A 115 4.35 15.22 -19.88
C VAL A 115 5.76 15.57 -19.39
N LYS A 116 6.81 15.18 -20.11
CA LYS A 116 8.19 15.51 -19.74
C LYS A 116 8.44 17.02 -19.79
N GLN A 117 7.96 17.70 -20.82
CA GLN A 117 8.08 19.16 -20.95
C GLN A 117 7.25 19.90 -19.90
N CYS A 118 6.01 19.47 -19.68
CA CYS A 118 5.10 20.07 -18.70
C CYS A 118 5.64 20.00 -17.28
N ILE A 119 6.25 18.87 -16.88
CA ILE A 119 6.90 18.75 -15.55
C ILE A 119 8.16 19.62 -15.47
N ALA A 120 8.91 19.79 -16.56
CA ALA A 120 10.11 20.63 -16.58
C ALA A 120 9.78 22.14 -16.58
N ALA A 121 8.58 22.52 -16.99
CA ALA A 121 8.16 23.91 -17.14
C ALA A 121 7.51 24.53 -15.88
N GLY A 122 7.27 23.78 -14.80
CA GLY A 122 6.57 24.29 -13.60
C GLY A 122 6.99 23.67 -12.28
#